data_AF-A0A7X0DQM5-F1
#
_entry.id   AF-A0A7X0DQM5-F1
#
_cell.length_a   1.000
_cell.length_b   1.000
_cell.length_c   1.000
_cell.angle_alpha   90.00
_cell.angle_beta   90.00
_cell.angle_gamma   90.00
#
_symmetry.space_group_name_H-M   'P 1'
#
loop_
_entity.id
_entity.type
_entity.pdbx_description
1 polymer ?
#
loop_
_entity_poly.entity_id
_entity_poly.type
_entity_poly.pdbx_seq_one_letter_code
_entity_poly.pdbx_strand_id
1 'polypeptide(L)'
;MPALVRIGRTLRRTLLQAIPTVLGIIILNFFLLQLAPGDAADVMAGEAGSATEESMAALRSRFGLDNPVLVQLGHYLNNLAHFSLGFSPRYGMPVADLIAQRLPGTLILMAVALVIAILLGVVLGSLMATFAGRIPDRLLSVFSLLFYSIPSFWIGLMLIILFSVTLGWLPSGGAGAIGSRLTGWAAFVDKARYMVLPATSLALFYVAIYARLTRASMLEVKNQDFVRTAYAKGLTPFGVTARHILRNALIPITTMAGMHIGGMLGGAVVVETVYSWPGLGRLAFEAVMGRDFSVLLGILLLSSLLVIIANAAVDLVHAWLDPRIGAR
;
A
#
# COMPACT_ATOMS: atom_id res chain seq x y z
N MET A 1 11.37 32.05 10.67
CA MET A 1 10.02 32.07 10.06
C MET A 1 9.07 31.24 10.91
N PRO A 2 7.83 31.69 11.18
CA PRO A 2 6.86 30.92 11.94
C PRO A 2 6.60 29.56 11.28
N ALA A 3 6.37 28.51 12.07
CA ALA A 3 6.09 27.16 11.57
C ALA A 3 4.95 27.13 10.54
N LEU A 4 3.92 27.98 10.75
CA LEU A 4 2.77 28.15 9.85
C LEU A 4 3.16 28.62 8.43
N VAL A 5 4.15 29.51 8.30
CA VAL A 5 4.60 30.02 6.99
C VAL A 5 5.35 28.94 6.21
N ARG A 6 6.10 28.07 6.92
CA ARG A 6 6.80 26.93 6.30
C ARG A 6 5.80 25.88 5.79
N ILE A 7 4.82 25.52 6.63
CA ILE A 7 3.75 24.60 6.28
C ILE A 7 2.98 25.11 5.05
N GLY A 8 2.61 26.39 5.03
CA GLY A 8 1.91 27.00 3.88
C GLY A 8 2.74 26.99 2.58
N ARG A 9 4.06 27.22 2.67
CA ARG A 9 4.96 27.18 1.50
C ARG A 9 5.13 25.76 0.96
N THR A 10 5.31 24.77 1.85
CA THR A 10 5.37 23.36 1.47
C THR A 10 4.09 22.93 0.79
N LEU A 11 2.92 23.23 1.40
CA LEU A 11 1.63 22.87 0.83
C LEU A 11 1.40 23.49 -0.55
N ARG A 12 1.72 24.79 -0.72
CA ARG A 12 1.63 25.46 -2.03
C ARG A 12 2.52 24.80 -3.07
N ARG A 13 3.77 24.47 -2.72
CA ARG A 13 4.71 23.80 -3.63
C ARG A 13 4.20 22.41 -4.02
N THR A 14 3.72 21.64 -3.05
CA THR A 14 3.14 20.31 -3.28
C THR A 14 1.92 20.39 -4.19
N LEU A 15 1.00 21.33 -3.97
CA LEU A 15 -0.18 21.50 -4.83
C LEU A 15 0.19 21.91 -6.26
N LEU A 16 1.14 22.84 -6.43
CA LEU A 16 1.61 23.26 -7.75
C LEU A 16 2.31 22.15 -8.51
N GLN A 17 3.02 21.24 -7.81
CA GLN A 17 3.65 20.06 -8.41
C GLN A 17 2.64 18.94 -8.66
N ALA A 18 1.64 18.77 -7.80
CA ALA A 18 0.65 17.71 -7.90
C ALA A 18 -0.23 17.85 -9.14
N ILE A 19 -0.64 19.07 -9.52
CA ILE A 19 -1.51 19.30 -10.68
C ILE A 19 -0.92 18.73 -11.99
N PRO A 20 0.27 19.14 -12.44
CA PRO A 20 0.85 18.60 -13.67
C PRO A 20 1.16 17.10 -13.55
N THR A 21 1.53 16.62 -12.36
CA THR A 21 1.73 15.18 -12.12
C THR A 21 0.44 14.38 -12.30
N VAL A 22 -0.67 14.82 -11.70
CA VAL A 22 -1.98 14.15 -11.81
C VAL A 22 -2.49 14.19 -13.24
N LEU A 23 -2.37 15.33 -13.93
CA LEU A 23 -2.74 15.42 -15.35
C LEU A 23 -1.89 14.48 -16.21
N GLY A 24 -0.58 14.43 -15.98
CA GLY A 24 0.32 13.50 -16.65
C GLY A 24 -0.08 12.04 -16.42
N ILE A 25 -0.41 11.67 -15.18
CA ILE A 25 -0.88 10.33 -14.80
C ILE A 25 -2.20 10.00 -15.49
N ILE A 26 -3.16 10.92 -15.50
CA ILE A 26 -4.47 10.75 -16.16
C ILE A 26 -4.27 10.45 -17.65
N ILE A 27 -3.54 11.31 -18.36
CA ILE A 27 -3.35 11.21 -19.80
C ILE A 27 -2.54 9.96 -20.15
N LEU A 28 -1.43 9.73 -19.43
CA LEU A 28 -0.55 8.59 -19.70
C LEU A 28 -1.24 7.26 -19.44
N ASN A 29 -1.95 7.12 -18.30
CA ASN A 29 -2.69 5.89 -18.01
C ASN A 29 -3.82 5.66 -19.01
N PHE A 30 -4.52 6.72 -19.43
CA PHE A 30 -5.57 6.62 -20.45
C PHE A 30 -5.03 6.03 -21.75
N PHE A 31 -3.96 6.62 -22.31
CA PHE A 31 -3.37 6.10 -23.54
C PHE A 31 -2.76 4.72 -23.36
N LEU A 32 -2.10 4.45 -22.21
CA LEU A 32 -1.50 3.15 -21.94
C LEU A 32 -2.54 2.03 -21.91
N LEU A 33 -3.71 2.28 -21.31
CA LEU A 33 -4.81 1.32 -21.30
C LEU A 33 -5.47 1.18 -22.69
N GLN A 34 -5.60 2.27 -23.45
CA GLN A 34 -6.17 2.22 -24.79
C GLN A 34 -5.30 1.45 -25.81
N LEU A 35 -4.00 1.33 -25.55
CA LEU A 35 -3.09 0.52 -26.37
C LEU A 35 -3.31 -0.98 -26.19
N ALA A 36 -3.97 -1.41 -25.10
CA ALA A 36 -4.31 -2.81 -24.90
C ALA A 36 -5.42 -3.21 -25.88
N PRO A 37 -5.25 -4.30 -26.65
CA PRO A 37 -6.24 -4.71 -27.64
C PRO A 37 -7.54 -5.18 -26.98
N GLY A 38 -8.67 -4.74 -27.53
CA GLY A 38 -10.04 -5.12 -27.16
C GLY A 38 -10.62 -4.41 -25.93
N ASP A 39 -11.90 -4.67 -25.65
CA ASP A 39 -12.69 -3.85 -24.73
C ASP A 39 -13.57 -4.67 -23.75
N ALA A 40 -14.32 -3.98 -22.88
CA ALA A 40 -15.23 -4.62 -21.93
C ALA A 40 -16.37 -5.38 -22.62
N ALA A 41 -16.82 -4.92 -23.79
CA ALA A 41 -17.87 -5.61 -24.55
C ALA A 41 -17.37 -6.97 -25.03
N ASP A 42 -16.12 -7.08 -25.49
CA ASP A 42 -15.50 -8.34 -25.91
C ASP A 42 -15.51 -9.38 -24.79
N VAL A 43 -15.14 -8.96 -23.57
CA VAL A 43 -15.12 -9.86 -22.41
C VAL A 43 -16.53 -10.28 -22.01
N MET A 44 -17.46 -9.33 -21.94
CA MET A 44 -18.85 -9.61 -21.58
C MET A 44 -19.52 -10.57 -22.57
N ALA A 45 -19.24 -10.43 -23.87
CA ALA A 45 -19.73 -11.34 -24.90
C ALA A 45 -19.12 -12.73 -24.83
N GLY A 46 -17.80 -12.81 -24.58
CA GLY A 46 -17.12 -14.09 -24.38
C GLY A 46 -17.69 -14.87 -23.20
N GLU A 47 -17.99 -14.19 -22.08
CA GLU A 47 -18.62 -14.79 -20.90
C GLU A 47 -20.08 -15.20 -21.13
N ALA A 48 -20.84 -14.45 -21.94
CA ALA A 48 -22.24 -14.76 -22.27
C ALA A 48 -22.41 -15.92 -23.27
N GLY A 49 -21.34 -16.31 -23.98
CA GLY A 49 -21.30 -17.46 -24.89
C GLY A 49 -22.14 -17.35 -26.16
N SER A 50 -22.90 -16.25 -26.35
CA SER A 50 -23.79 -16.06 -27.52
C SER A 50 -24.13 -14.58 -27.78
N ALA A 51 -23.12 -13.73 -27.98
CA ALA A 51 -23.34 -12.34 -28.40
C ALA A 51 -23.46 -12.24 -29.93
N THR A 52 -24.55 -11.65 -30.42
CA THR A 52 -24.68 -11.26 -31.84
C THR A 52 -23.87 -10.00 -32.12
N GLU A 53 -23.43 -9.81 -33.38
CA GLU A 53 -22.73 -8.57 -33.79
C GLU A 53 -23.55 -7.31 -33.49
N GLU A 54 -24.87 -7.37 -33.64
CA GLU A 54 -25.78 -6.27 -33.29
C GLU A 54 -25.76 -5.95 -31.79
N SER A 55 -25.80 -6.98 -30.94
CA SER A 55 -25.73 -6.79 -29.48
C SER A 55 -24.40 -6.19 -29.04
N MET A 56 -23.31 -6.56 -29.73
CA MET A 56 -21.97 -6.02 -29.50
C MET A 56 -21.85 -4.56 -29.90
N ALA A 57 -22.37 -4.19 -31.08
CA ALA A 57 -22.37 -2.80 -31.54
C ALA A 57 -23.21 -1.91 -30.60
N ALA A 58 -24.37 -2.40 -30.16
CA ALA A 58 -25.22 -1.69 -29.21
C ALA A 58 -24.50 -1.48 -27.86
N LEU A 59 -23.75 -2.47 -27.37
CA LEU A 59 -23.02 -2.37 -26.12
C LEU A 59 -21.87 -1.37 -26.21
N ARG A 60 -21.11 -1.39 -27.31
CA ARG A 60 -20.02 -0.42 -27.55
C ARG A 60 -20.54 1.00 -27.65
N SER A 61 -21.62 1.21 -28.41
CA SER A 61 -22.25 2.52 -28.55
C SER A 61 -22.80 3.04 -27.22
N ARG A 62 -23.45 2.17 -26.43
CA ARG A 62 -23.99 2.54 -25.10
C ARG A 62 -22.92 3.04 -24.14
N PHE A 63 -21.72 2.44 -24.18
CA PHE A 63 -20.61 2.82 -23.31
C PHE A 63 -19.60 3.77 -23.99
N GLY A 64 -19.88 4.19 -25.23
CA GLY A 64 -19.03 5.10 -26.00
C GLY A 64 -17.66 4.53 -26.34
N LEU A 65 -17.53 3.19 -26.42
CA LEU A 65 -16.28 2.47 -26.71
C LEU A 65 -15.88 2.58 -28.19
N ASP A 66 -16.85 2.89 -29.06
CA ASP A 66 -16.72 3.11 -30.49
C ASP A 66 -16.29 4.54 -30.87
N ASN A 67 -16.32 5.48 -29.91
CA ASN A 67 -15.89 6.85 -30.15
C ASN A 67 -14.37 6.93 -30.47
N PRO A 68 -13.92 7.93 -31.25
CA PRO A 68 -12.49 8.19 -31.42
C PRO A 68 -11.79 8.38 -30.08
N VAL A 69 -10.55 7.89 -29.95
CA VAL A 69 -9.79 7.90 -28.68
C VAL A 69 -9.71 9.29 -28.03
N LEU A 70 -9.54 10.35 -28.83
CA LEU A 70 -9.51 11.73 -28.32
C LEU A 70 -10.86 12.20 -27.77
N VAL A 71 -11.96 11.73 -28.34
CA VAL A 71 -13.33 12.00 -27.85
C VAL A 71 -13.55 11.26 -26.52
N GLN A 72 -13.11 10.00 -26.42
CA GLN A 72 -13.14 9.25 -25.16
C GLN A 72 -12.33 9.95 -24.05
N LEU A 73 -11.13 10.45 -24.37
CA LEU A 73 -10.33 11.24 -23.44
C LEU A 73 -11.05 12.53 -23.02
N GLY A 74 -11.67 13.24 -23.97
CA GLY A 74 -12.45 14.44 -23.70
C GLY A 74 -13.61 14.18 -22.74
N HIS A 75 -14.36 13.10 -22.97
CA HIS A 75 -15.43 12.67 -22.05
C HIS A 75 -14.88 12.30 -20.67
N TYR A 76 -13.76 11.58 -20.60
CA TYR A 76 -13.13 11.22 -19.34
C TYR A 76 -12.70 12.46 -18.54
N LEU A 77 -12.02 13.42 -19.18
CA LEU A 77 -11.62 14.68 -18.57
C LEU A 77 -12.83 15.51 -18.13
N ASN A 78 -13.89 15.57 -18.93
CA ASN A 78 -15.12 16.25 -18.57
C ASN A 78 -15.79 15.63 -17.35
N ASN A 79 -15.85 14.29 -17.26
CA ASN A 79 -16.37 13.59 -16.09
C ASN A 79 -15.56 13.92 -14.84
N LEU A 80 -14.22 13.88 -14.94
CA LEU A 80 -13.32 14.24 -13.83
C LEU A 80 -13.51 15.69 -13.38
N ALA A 81 -13.71 16.63 -14.31
CA ALA A 81 -13.98 18.03 -13.99
C ALA A 81 -15.27 18.22 -13.18
N HIS A 82 -16.21 17.27 -13.27
CA HIS A 82 -17.46 17.23 -12.50
C HIS A 82 -17.40 16.21 -11.36
N PHE A 83 -16.21 15.80 -10.93
CA PHE A 83 -15.98 14.82 -9.84
C PHE A 83 -16.61 13.43 -10.07
N SER A 84 -16.78 13.05 -11.35
CA SER A 84 -17.25 11.73 -11.73
C SER A 84 -16.11 10.87 -12.26
N LEU A 85 -15.93 9.69 -11.67
CA LEU A 85 -14.99 8.66 -12.17
C LEU A 85 -15.59 7.83 -13.31
N GLY A 86 -16.81 8.15 -13.74
CA GLY A 86 -17.54 7.41 -14.76
C GLY A 86 -18.29 6.18 -14.21
N PHE A 87 -18.65 5.30 -15.13
CA PHE A 87 -19.52 4.15 -14.90
C PHE A 87 -18.80 2.87 -15.32
N SER A 88 -18.98 1.80 -14.53
CA SER A 88 -18.43 0.47 -14.84
C SER A 88 -19.42 -0.31 -15.70
N PRO A 89 -19.07 -0.70 -16.94
CA PRO A 89 -19.88 -1.58 -17.77
C PRO A 89 -20.09 -2.96 -17.11
N ARG A 90 -19.07 -3.46 -16.42
CA ARG A 90 -19.05 -4.81 -15.84
C ARG A 90 -19.89 -4.92 -14.57
N TYR A 91 -19.79 -3.94 -13.68
CA TYR A 91 -20.51 -3.93 -12.40
C TYR A 91 -21.87 -3.22 -12.48
N GLY A 92 -22.14 -2.47 -13.56
CA GLY A 92 -23.40 -1.77 -13.75
C GLY A 92 -23.63 -0.65 -12.71
N MET A 93 -22.57 -0.04 -12.20
CA MET A 93 -22.66 1.01 -11.17
C MET A 93 -21.54 2.06 -11.30
N PRO A 94 -21.66 3.21 -10.61
CA PRO A 94 -20.63 4.24 -10.60
C PRO A 94 -19.29 3.72 -10.06
N VAL A 95 -18.20 4.13 -10.71
CA VAL A 95 -16.83 3.72 -10.32
C VAL A 95 -16.48 4.24 -8.92
N ALA A 96 -16.96 5.43 -8.56
CA ALA A 96 -16.73 6.01 -7.23
C ALA A 96 -17.30 5.13 -6.11
N ASP A 97 -18.49 4.55 -6.30
CA ASP A 97 -19.13 3.69 -5.30
C ASP A 97 -18.39 2.36 -5.14
N LEU A 98 -17.92 1.77 -6.25
CA LEU A 98 -17.08 0.57 -6.22
C LEU A 98 -15.80 0.82 -5.44
N ILE A 99 -15.13 1.92 -5.73
CA ILE A 99 -13.89 2.31 -5.06
C ILE A 99 -14.13 2.57 -3.57
N ALA A 100 -15.21 3.28 -3.23
CA ALA A 100 -15.56 3.56 -1.83
C ALA A 100 -15.79 2.29 -1.01
N GLN A 101 -16.34 1.23 -1.61
CA GLN A 101 -16.56 -0.06 -0.95
C GLN A 101 -15.25 -0.85 -0.73
N ARG A 102 -14.22 -0.62 -1.55
CA ARG A 102 -12.97 -1.39 -1.52
C ARG A 102 -11.81 -0.67 -0.83
N LEU A 103 -11.79 0.66 -0.89
CA LEU A 103 -10.74 1.51 -0.31
C LEU A 103 -10.47 1.21 1.18
N PRO A 104 -11.48 1.07 2.06
CA PRO A 104 -11.23 0.76 3.47
C PRO A 104 -10.49 -0.57 3.66
N GLY A 105 -10.77 -1.58 2.83
CA GLY A 105 -10.12 -2.88 2.88
C GLY A 105 -8.60 -2.76 2.67
N THR A 106 -8.18 -2.01 1.65
CA THR A 106 -6.76 -1.78 1.34
C THR A 106 -6.08 -0.94 2.40
N LEU A 107 -6.71 0.15 2.85
CA LEU A 107 -6.13 1.04 3.85
C LEU A 107 -5.89 0.34 5.19
N ILE A 108 -6.85 -0.45 5.67
CA ILE A 108 -6.71 -1.21 6.92
C ILE A 108 -5.62 -2.27 6.77
N LEU A 109 -5.60 -3.01 5.65
CA LEU A 109 -4.57 -4.01 5.39
C LEU A 109 -3.16 -3.40 5.41
N MET A 110 -2.97 -2.28 4.70
CA MET A 110 -1.70 -1.56 4.68
C MET A 110 -1.32 -1.04 6.06
N ALA A 111 -2.25 -0.43 6.80
CA ALA A 111 -1.98 0.11 8.12
C ALA A 111 -1.54 -1.00 9.10
N VAL A 112 -2.26 -2.12 9.13
CA VAL A 112 -1.92 -3.27 9.99
C VAL A 112 -0.57 -3.86 9.58
N ALA A 113 -0.34 -4.06 8.28
CA ALA A 113 0.93 -4.58 7.78
C ALA A 113 2.11 -3.66 8.13
N LEU A 114 1.93 -2.33 8.02
CA LEU A 114 2.97 -1.35 8.36
C LEU A 114 3.29 -1.38 9.85
N VAL A 115 2.26 -1.47 10.71
CA VAL A 115 2.45 -1.59 12.16
C VAL A 115 3.21 -2.87 12.50
N ILE A 116 2.83 -4.02 11.93
CA ILE A 116 3.55 -5.29 12.11
C ILE A 116 5.00 -5.14 11.63
N ALA A 117 5.20 -4.54 10.46
CA ALA A 117 6.52 -4.36 9.86
C ALA A 117 7.45 -3.51 10.73
N ILE A 118 6.96 -2.39 11.25
CA ILE A 118 7.73 -1.52 12.14
C ILE A 118 8.00 -2.20 13.48
N LEU A 119 6.98 -2.80 14.12
CA LEU A 119 7.16 -3.44 15.42
C LEU A 119 8.16 -4.60 15.36
N LEU A 120 7.95 -5.55 14.45
CA LEU A 120 8.83 -6.69 14.31
C LEU A 120 10.20 -6.27 13.76
N GLY A 121 10.24 -5.36 12.78
CA GLY A 121 11.49 -4.83 12.25
C GLY A 121 12.35 -4.16 13.32
N VAL A 122 11.75 -3.29 14.14
CA VAL A 122 12.47 -2.63 15.24
C VAL A 122 12.96 -3.65 16.26
N VAL A 123 12.15 -4.63 16.65
CA VAL A 123 12.56 -5.69 17.60
C VAL A 123 13.72 -6.50 17.04
N LEU A 124 13.60 -7.03 15.81
CA LEU A 124 14.63 -7.85 15.18
C LEU A 124 15.92 -7.07 14.94
N GLY A 125 15.81 -5.83 14.45
CA GLY A 125 16.97 -4.96 14.24
C GLY A 125 17.67 -4.57 15.54
N SER A 126 16.91 -4.37 16.62
CA SER A 126 17.47 -4.10 17.95
C SER A 126 18.24 -5.31 18.51
N LEU A 127 17.69 -6.52 18.34
CA LEU A 127 18.38 -7.76 18.69
C LEU A 127 19.66 -7.92 17.87
N MET A 128 19.60 -7.73 16.56
CA MET A 128 20.77 -7.80 15.68
C MET A 128 21.86 -6.79 16.07
N ALA A 129 21.49 -5.54 16.41
CA ALA A 129 22.45 -4.52 16.85
C ALA A 129 23.07 -4.83 18.22
N THR A 130 22.29 -5.40 19.14
CA THR A 130 22.77 -5.76 20.48
C THR A 130 23.77 -6.92 20.42
N PHE A 131 23.52 -7.89 19.54
CA PHE A 131 24.39 -9.05 19.31
C PHE A 131 25.29 -8.90 18.08
N ALA A 132 25.63 -7.66 17.70
CA ALA A 132 26.35 -7.39 16.46
C ALA A 132 27.64 -8.22 16.31
N GLY A 133 27.79 -8.85 15.15
CA GLY A 133 28.92 -9.72 14.82
C GLY A 133 28.82 -11.16 15.37
N ARG A 134 27.88 -11.44 16.29
CA ARG A 134 27.64 -12.77 16.87
C ARG A 134 26.62 -13.57 16.05
N ILE A 135 26.41 -14.83 16.43
CA ILE A 135 25.49 -15.76 15.75
C ILE A 135 24.06 -15.20 15.61
N PRO A 136 23.43 -14.60 16.65
CA PRO A 136 22.06 -14.08 16.52
C PRO A 136 21.93 -13.01 15.42
N ASP A 137 22.90 -12.10 15.33
CA ASP A 137 22.94 -11.09 14.27
C ASP A 137 23.05 -11.72 12.88
N ARG A 138 23.95 -12.68 12.70
CA ARG A 138 24.15 -13.37 11.41
C ARG A 138 22.91 -14.15 10.99
N LEU A 139 22.31 -14.94 11.90
CA LEU A 139 21.10 -15.72 11.60
C LEU A 139 19.93 -14.82 11.26
N LEU A 140 19.63 -13.81 12.08
CA LEU A 140 18.53 -12.87 11.82
C LEU A 140 18.76 -12.06 10.54
N SER A 141 20.00 -11.72 10.20
CA SER A 141 20.36 -11.08 8.92
C SER A 141 20.05 -11.99 7.73
N VAL A 142 20.41 -13.27 7.82
CA VAL A 142 20.11 -14.26 6.77
C VAL A 142 18.61 -14.45 6.62
N PHE A 143 17.87 -14.65 7.72
CA PHE A 143 16.41 -14.77 7.68
C PHE A 143 15.73 -13.53 7.09
N SER A 144 16.17 -12.34 7.49
CA SER A 144 15.66 -11.08 6.91
C SER A 144 15.93 -11.00 5.40
N LEU A 145 17.12 -11.42 4.95
CA LEU A 145 17.46 -11.44 3.53
C LEU A 145 16.62 -12.46 2.73
N LEU A 146 16.29 -13.61 3.33
CA LEU A 146 15.42 -14.60 2.72
C LEU A 146 14.02 -14.03 2.48
N PHE A 147 13.37 -13.46 3.51
CA PHE A 147 12.03 -12.87 3.35
C PHE A 147 12.00 -11.68 2.39
N TYR A 148 13.09 -10.90 2.30
CA TYR A 148 13.21 -9.83 1.32
C TYR A 148 13.31 -10.35 -0.12
N SER A 149 13.98 -11.50 -0.33
CA SER A 149 14.22 -12.06 -1.66
C SER A 149 13.08 -12.93 -2.18
N ILE A 150 12.22 -13.47 -1.29
CA ILE A 150 11.11 -14.33 -1.68
C ILE A 150 9.93 -13.47 -2.16
N PRO A 151 9.30 -13.80 -3.30
CA PRO A 151 8.09 -13.11 -3.76
C PRO A 151 6.95 -13.15 -2.73
N SER A 152 6.27 -12.02 -2.54
CA SER A 152 5.20 -11.88 -1.53
C SER A 152 4.03 -12.84 -1.75
N PHE A 153 3.66 -13.12 -3.01
CA PHE A 153 2.61 -14.10 -3.31
C PHE A 153 2.99 -15.50 -2.83
N TRP A 154 4.26 -15.89 -2.98
CA TRP A 154 4.73 -17.21 -2.60
C TRP A 154 4.71 -17.37 -1.08
N ILE A 155 5.14 -16.33 -0.35
CA ILE A 155 4.99 -16.28 1.11
C ILE A 155 3.52 -16.43 1.49
N GLY A 156 2.62 -15.72 0.80
CA GLY A 156 1.19 -15.84 1.02
C GLY A 156 0.65 -17.26 0.83
N LEU A 157 1.01 -17.91 -0.27
CA LEU A 157 0.60 -19.29 -0.54
C LEU A 157 1.13 -20.26 0.52
N MET A 158 2.39 -20.11 0.95
CA MET A 158 2.94 -20.97 2.01
C MET A 158 2.27 -20.74 3.37
N LEU A 159 1.94 -19.49 3.70
CA LEU A 159 1.19 -19.18 4.92
C LEU A 159 -0.22 -19.79 4.89
N ILE A 160 -0.92 -19.76 3.75
CA ILE A 160 -2.21 -20.43 3.57
C ILE A 160 -2.06 -21.94 3.77
N ILE A 161 -1.08 -22.58 3.12
CA ILE A 161 -0.87 -24.03 3.24
C ILE A 161 -0.61 -24.40 4.70
N LEU A 162 0.28 -23.69 5.38
CA LEU A 162 0.63 -24.00 6.77
C LEU A 162 -0.54 -23.74 7.73
N PHE A 163 -1.07 -22.51 7.75
CA PHE A 163 -1.99 -22.07 8.79
C PHE A 163 -3.46 -22.37 8.50
N SER A 164 -3.84 -22.46 7.23
CA SER A 164 -5.23 -22.75 6.84
C SER A 164 -5.44 -24.21 6.49
N VAL A 165 -4.56 -24.81 5.69
CA VAL A 165 -4.76 -26.19 5.20
C VAL A 165 -4.23 -27.23 6.16
N THR A 166 -2.98 -27.11 6.61
CA THR A 166 -2.33 -28.11 7.46
C THR A 166 -2.77 -28.00 8.92
N LEU A 167 -2.79 -26.78 9.47
CA LEU A 167 -3.10 -26.54 10.89
C LEU A 167 -4.58 -26.22 11.15
N GLY A 168 -5.30 -25.68 10.17
CA GLY A 168 -6.71 -25.28 10.33
C GLY A 168 -6.95 -24.12 11.31
N TRP A 169 -5.93 -23.31 11.61
CA TRP A 169 -6.00 -22.24 12.61
C TRP A 169 -6.66 -20.96 12.06
N LEU A 170 -6.33 -20.60 10.82
CA LEU A 170 -6.69 -19.33 10.20
C LEU A 170 -7.40 -19.54 8.86
N PRO A 171 -8.34 -18.66 8.48
CA PRO A 171 -9.02 -18.75 7.18
C PRO A 171 -8.04 -18.49 6.03
N SER A 172 -8.29 -19.13 4.87
CA SER A 172 -7.43 -19.00 3.67
C SER A 172 -7.68 -17.72 2.87
N GLY A 173 -8.82 -17.06 3.06
CA GLY A 173 -9.15 -15.82 2.36
C GLY A 173 -10.55 -15.28 2.64
N GLY A 174 -10.81 -14.05 2.17
CA GLY A 174 -12.03 -13.29 2.44
C GLY A 174 -11.86 -12.24 3.55
N ALA A 175 -12.95 -11.61 3.99
CA ALA A 175 -12.94 -10.57 5.04
C ALA A 175 -13.93 -10.83 6.19
N GLY A 176 -14.37 -12.07 6.34
CA GLY A 176 -15.27 -12.50 7.38
C GLY A 176 -16.02 -13.78 7.01
N ALA A 177 -16.60 -14.42 8.02
CA ALA A 177 -17.40 -15.63 7.85
C ALA A 177 -18.67 -15.33 7.05
N ILE A 178 -18.83 -16.01 5.91
CA ILE A 178 -19.96 -15.86 4.99
C ILE A 178 -21.26 -16.28 5.69
N GLY A 179 -22.31 -15.47 5.58
CA GLY A 179 -23.62 -15.75 6.18
C GLY A 179 -23.68 -15.57 7.70
N SER A 180 -22.58 -15.14 8.33
CA SER A 180 -22.57 -14.88 9.77
C SER A 180 -23.25 -13.53 10.08
N ARG A 181 -24.13 -13.51 11.09
CA ARG A 181 -24.75 -12.28 11.61
C ARG A 181 -24.02 -11.77 12.86
N LEU A 182 -22.70 -11.93 12.89
CA LEU A 182 -21.89 -11.54 14.03
C LEU A 182 -21.94 -10.02 14.21
N THR A 183 -22.09 -9.58 15.45
CA THR A 183 -22.06 -8.17 15.83
C THR A 183 -21.14 -7.97 17.03
N GLY A 184 -20.70 -6.73 17.26
CA GLY A 184 -19.81 -6.38 18.38
C GLY A 184 -18.45 -7.06 18.32
N TRP A 185 -17.99 -7.56 19.48
CA TRP A 185 -16.66 -8.15 19.64
C TRP A 185 -16.43 -9.39 18.77
N ALA A 186 -17.46 -10.23 18.59
CA ALA A 186 -17.34 -11.43 17.78
C ALA A 186 -17.04 -11.11 16.30
N ALA A 187 -17.65 -10.06 15.75
CA ALA A 187 -17.38 -9.59 14.40
C ALA A 187 -15.95 -9.02 14.26
N PHE A 188 -15.44 -8.37 15.29
CA PHE A 188 -14.07 -7.86 15.31
C PHE A 188 -13.05 -9.02 15.32
N VAL A 189 -13.24 -10.01 16.20
CA VAL A 189 -12.36 -11.19 16.27
C VAL A 189 -12.37 -11.97 14.95
N ASP A 190 -13.55 -12.14 14.35
CA ASP A 190 -13.68 -12.78 13.05
C ASP A 190 -12.84 -12.04 11.99
N LYS A 191 -13.10 -10.74 11.79
CA LYS A 191 -12.32 -9.91 10.85
C LYS A 191 -10.81 -9.94 11.12
N ALA A 192 -10.41 -9.91 12.40
CA ALA A 192 -9.01 -9.98 12.78
C ALA A 192 -8.37 -11.30 12.33
N ARG A 193 -9.06 -12.45 12.48
CA ARG A 193 -8.57 -13.75 11.99
C ARG A 193 -8.36 -13.76 10.47
N TYR A 194 -9.28 -13.16 9.70
CA TYR A 194 -9.12 -13.02 8.25
C TYR A 194 -7.99 -12.06 7.85
N MET A 195 -7.62 -11.11 8.72
CA MET A 195 -6.55 -10.15 8.47
C MET A 195 -5.15 -10.70 8.74
N VAL A 196 -4.98 -11.68 9.64
CA VAL A 196 -3.66 -12.13 10.12
C VAL A 196 -2.75 -12.54 8.96
N LEU A 197 -3.21 -13.45 8.09
CA LEU A 197 -2.37 -13.96 7.00
C LEU A 197 -2.06 -12.89 5.93
N PRO A 198 -3.06 -12.15 5.39
CA PRO A 198 -2.80 -11.06 4.46
C PRO A 198 -1.83 -10.02 5.01
N ALA A 199 -2.06 -9.54 6.24
CA ALA A 199 -1.22 -8.50 6.83
C ALA A 199 0.19 -9.01 7.11
N THR A 200 0.36 -10.26 7.54
CA THR A 200 1.68 -10.87 7.75
C THR A 200 2.42 -11.05 6.43
N SER A 201 1.76 -11.53 5.37
CA SER A 201 2.37 -11.63 4.03
C SER A 201 2.87 -10.30 3.51
N LEU A 202 2.06 -9.24 3.65
CA LEU A 202 2.46 -7.91 3.23
C LEU A 202 3.58 -7.37 4.13
N ALA A 203 3.50 -7.57 5.44
CA ALA A 203 4.45 -7.04 6.41
C ALA A 203 5.85 -7.65 6.27
N LEU A 204 5.98 -8.96 6.00
CA LEU A 204 7.27 -9.68 6.05
C LEU A 204 8.34 -9.07 5.13
N PHE A 205 7.96 -8.60 3.95
CA PHE A 205 8.87 -7.87 3.05
C PHE A 205 9.42 -6.60 3.72
N TYR A 206 8.55 -5.83 4.37
CA TYR A 206 8.92 -4.59 5.07
C TYR A 206 9.62 -4.84 6.40
N VAL A 207 9.31 -5.93 7.12
CA VAL A 207 10.03 -6.35 8.34
C VAL A 207 11.52 -6.45 8.05
N ALA A 208 11.90 -7.08 6.94
CA ALA A 208 13.31 -7.21 6.55
C ALA A 208 14.00 -5.85 6.33
N ILE A 209 13.29 -4.90 5.73
CA ILE A 209 13.80 -3.54 5.50
C ILE A 209 13.98 -2.80 6.84
N TYR A 210 12.94 -2.78 7.69
CA TYR A 210 12.98 -2.10 8.98
C TYR A 210 13.97 -2.74 9.95
N ALA A 211 14.15 -4.06 9.94
CA ALA A 211 15.15 -4.75 10.75
C ALA A 211 16.57 -4.32 10.37
N ARG A 212 16.89 -4.31 9.07
CA ARG A 212 18.20 -3.89 8.57
C ARG A 212 18.47 -2.42 8.88
N LEU A 213 17.48 -1.55 8.64
CA LEU A 213 17.57 -0.12 8.91
C LEU A 213 17.78 0.14 10.41
N THR A 214 16.95 -0.45 11.27
CA THR A 214 17.08 -0.31 12.73
C THR A 214 18.44 -0.78 13.21
N ARG A 215 18.93 -1.92 12.71
CA ARG A 215 20.26 -2.42 13.04
C ARG A 215 21.35 -1.40 12.66
N ALA A 216 21.32 -0.91 11.42
CA ALA A 216 22.30 0.04 10.91
C ALA A 216 22.30 1.34 11.74
N SER A 217 21.12 1.93 11.95
CA SER A 217 20.96 3.17 12.73
C SER A 217 21.37 2.99 14.19
N MET A 218 21.07 1.86 14.83
CA MET A 218 21.53 1.60 16.20
C MET A 218 23.04 1.48 16.31
N LEU A 219 23.70 0.82 15.34
CA LEU A 219 25.15 0.71 15.32
C LEU A 219 25.84 2.05 15.08
N GLU A 220 25.26 2.90 14.24
CA GLU A 220 25.73 4.27 14.02
C GLU A 220 25.59 5.11 15.31
N VAL A 221 24.40 5.14 15.90
CA VAL A 221 24.13 5.91 17.13
C VAL A 221 24.99 5.43 18.30
N LYS A 222 25.24 4.12 18.42
CA LYS A 222 26.08 3.53 19.47
C LYS A 222 27.49 4.14 19.52
N ASN A 223 28.01 4.60 18.38
CA ASN A 223 29.35 5.17 18.27
C ASN A 223 29.42 6.68 18.57
N GLN A 224 28.30 7.32 18.93
CA GLN A 224 28.26 8.76 19.21
C GLN A 224 28.70 9.12 20.64
N ASP A 225 29.24 10.33 20.82
CA ASP A 225 29.83 10.78 22.09
C ASP A 225 28.84 10.87 23.25
N PHE A 226 27.56 11.18 22.97
CA PHE A 226 26.54 11.21 24.01
C PHE A 226 26.27 9.82 24.61
N VAL A 227 26.47 8.75 23.83
CA VAL A 227 26.34 7.36 24.29
C VAL A 227 27.51 7.00 25.20
N ARG A 228 28.74 7.37 24.82
CA ARG A 228 29.93 7.21 25.69
C ARG A 228 29.76 7.95 27.01
N THR A 229 29.24 9.16 26.96
CA THR A 229 28.92 9.97 28.14
C THR A 229 27.85 9.29 29.01
N ALA A 230 26.83 8.68 28.41
CA ALA A 230 25.81 7.95 29.14
C ALA A 230 26.39 6.75 29.92
N TYR A 231 27.29 5.99 29.30
CA TYR A 231 28.03 4.92 29.99
C TYR A 231 28.93 5.46 31.10
N ALA A 232 29.66 6.55 30.87
CA ALA A 232 30.52 7.18 31.88
C ALA A 232 29.74 7.68 33.10
N LYS A 233 28.45 8.04 32.93
CA LYS A 233 27.53 8.40 34.03
C LYS A 233 26.99 7.18 34.81
N GLY A 234 27.40 5.96 34.48
CA GLY A 234 26.99 4.74 35.18
C GLY A 234 25.60 4.20 34.80
N LEU A 235 25.02 4.65 33.68
CA LEU A 235 23.74 4.12 33.22
C LEU A 235 23.86 2.64 32.81
N THR A 236 22.82 1.86 33.10
CA THR A 236 22.82 0.43 32.76
C THR A 236 22.84 0.20 31.24
N PRO A 237 23.49 -0.88 30.74
CA PRO A 237 23.54 -1.16 29.30
C PRO A 237 22.17 -1.22 28.63
N PHE A 238 21.17 -1.76 29.33
CA PHE A 238 19.79 -1.78 28.86
C PHE A 238 19.18 -0.38 28.78
N GLY A 239 19.38 0.44 29.83
CA GLY A 239 18.92 1.84 29.85
C GLY A 239 19.53 2.68 28.73
N VAL A 240 20.83 2.53 28.48
CA VAL A 240 21.53 3.19 27.36
C VAL A 240 20.96 2.72 26.02
N THR A 241 20.80 1.41 25.83
CA THR A 241 20.29 0.85 24.57
C THR A 241 18.86 1.30 24.28
N ALA A 242 17.94 1.17 25.23
CA ALA A 242 16.53 1.48 25.01
C ALA A 242 16.25 2.99 24.92
N ARG A 243 16.82 3.80 25.83
CA ARG A 243 16.47 5.23 25.94
C ARG A 243 17.35 6.17 25.12
N HIS A 244 18.61 5.79 24.89
CA HIS A 244 19.58 6.66 24.20
C HIS A 244 19.86 6.18 22.78
N ILE A 245 20.10 4.89 22.58
CA ILE A 245 20.45 4.37 21.24
C ILE A 245 19.19 4.18 20.39
N LEU A 246 18.26 3.32 20.83
CA LEU A 246 17.08 2.97 20.06
C LEU A 246 16.20 4.18 19.76
N ARG A 247 15.95 5.05 20.75
CA ARG A 247 15.14 6.26 20.56
C ARG A 247 15.65 7.16 19.44
N ASN A 248 16.97 7.34 19.32
CA ASN A 248 17.57 8.13 18.25
C ASN A 248 17.61 7.34 16.93
N ALA A 249 17.79 6.03 17.00
CA ALA A 249 17.73 5.15 15.83
C ALA A 249 16.34 5.11 15.18
N LEU A 250 15.25 5.42 15.91
CA LEU A 250 13.88 5.45 15.36
C LEU A 250 13.61 6.60 14.38
N ILE A 251 14.44 7.65 14.36
CA ILE A 251 14.21 8.82 13.50
C ILE A 251 14.16 8.42 12.01
N PRO A 252 15.18 7.73 11.44
CA PRO A 252 15.11 7.22 10.07
C PRO A 252 13.96 6.25 9.80
N ILE A 253 13.54 5.46 10.80
CA ILE A 253 12.44 4.50 10.65
C ILE A 253 11.12 5.25 10.39
N THR A 254 10.87 6.35 11.11
CA THR A 254 9.66 7.16 10.90
C THR A 254 9.62 7.80 9.51
N THR A 255 10.76 8.27 9.00
CA THR A 255 10.92 8.77 7.62
C THR A 255 10.57 7.70 6.59
N MET A 256 11.14 6.51 6.76
CA MET A 256 10.95 5.38 5.83
C MET A 256 9.53 4.82 5.89
N ALA A 257 8.87 4.83 7.06
CA ALA A 257 7.46 4.48 7.20
C ALA A 257 6.58 5.35 6.30
N GLY A 258 6.84 6.64 6.26
CA GLY A 258 6.16 7.57 5.38
C GLY A 258 6.29 7.23 3.89
N MET A 259 7.52 7.06 3.42
CA MET A 259 7.81 6.81 2.00
C MET A 259 7.27 5.46 1.49
N HIS A 260 7.17 4.45 2.36
CA HIS A 260 6.71 3.12 1.95
C HIS A 260 5.20 3.01 1.73
N ILE A 261 4.39 3.95 2.24
CA ILE A 261 2.93 3.93 2.02
C ILE A 261 2.60 3.85 0.53
N GLY A 262 3.33 4.58 -0.32
CA GLY A 262 3.11 4.53 -1.76
C GLY A 262 3.47 3.20 -2.40
N GLY A 263 4.59 2.59 -2.01
CA GLY A 263 5.01 1.28 -2.50
C GLY A 263 4.12 0.13 -2.02
N MET A 264 3.51 0.27 -0.83
CA MET A 264 2.62 -0.74 -0.25
C MET A 264 1.36 -0.97 -1.07
N LEU A 265 0.86 0.03 -1.81
CA LEU A 265 -0.29 -0.15 -2.70
C LEU A 265 -0.02 -1.20 -3.79
N GLY A 266 1.19 -1.20 -4.38
CA GLY A 266 1.58 -2.20 -5.37
C GLY A 266 1.67 -3.61 -4.79
N GLY A 267 2.27 -3.75 -3.61
CA GLY A 267 2.34 -5.03 -2.89
C GLY A 267 0.97 -5.53 -2.43
N ALA A 268 0.06 -4.63 -2.05
CA ALA A 268 -1.29 -4.95 -1.62
C ALA A 268 -2.10 -5.63 -2.74
N VAL A 269 -1.95 -5.23 -4.01
CA VAL A 269 -2.63 -5.89 -5.16
C VAL A 269 -2.44 -7.40 -5.14
N VAL A 270 -1.19 -7.83 -4.99
CA VAL A 270 -0.82 -9.24 -5.01
C VAL A 270 -1.40 -9.97 -3.80
N VAL A 271 -1.23 -9.39 -2.61
CA VAL A 271 -1.72 -9.98 -1.36
C VAL A 271 -3.25 -10.08 -1.36
N GLU A 272 -3.95 -9.02 -1.76
CA GLU A 272 -5.41 -9.00 -1.80
C GLU A 272 -5.98 -10.02 -2.79
N THR A 273 -5.30 -10.24 -3.92
CA THR A 273 -5.69 -11.25 -4.89
C THR A 273 -5.52 -12.66 -4.33
N VAL A 274 -4.34 -12.96 -3.74
CA VAL A 274 -4.04 -14.29 -3.15
C VAL A 274 -5.02 -14.66 -2.05
N TYR A 275 -5.34 -13.72 -1.17
CA TYR A 275 -6.23 -13.96 -0.04
C TYR A 275 -7.70 -13.62 -0.33
N SER A 276 -8.06 -13.31 -1.58
CA SER A 276 -9.42 -12.88 -1.90
C SER A 276 -9.92 -11.72 -1.00
N TRP A 277 -9.01 -10.85 -0.55
CA TRP A 277 -9.33 -9.72 0.31
C TRP A 277 -10.08 -8.65 -0.49
N PRO A 278 -11.20 -8.10 0.00
CA PRO A 278 -12.00 -7.12 -0.72
C PRO A 278 -11.37 -5.72 -0.67
N GLY A 279 -10.27 -5.53 -1.39
CA GLY A 279 -9.57 -4.25 -1.52
C GLY A 279 -9.48 -3.73 -2.97
N LEU A 280 -8.90 -2.54 -3.12
CA LEU A 280 -8.69 -1.86 -4.40
C LEU A 280 -7.75 -2.61 -5.32
N GLY A 281 -6.75 -3.28 -4.75
CA GLY A 281 -5.78 -4.01 -5.55
C GLY A 281 -6.40 -5.25 -6.19
N ARG A 282 -7.24 -5.98 -5.43
CA ARG A 282 -8.07 -7.04 -6.02
C ARG A 282 -9.06 -6.50 -7.05
N LEU A 283 -9.71 -5.36 -6.78
CA LEU A 283 -10.61 -4.72 -7.74
C LEU A 283 -9.88 -4.33 -9.03
N ALA A 284 -8.64 -3.85 -8.92
CA ALA A 284 -7.80 -3.55 -10.08
C ALA A 284 -7.50 -4.82 -10.88
N PHE A 285 -7.11 -5.91 -10.23
CA PHE A 285 -6.90 -7.19 -10.90
C PHE A 285 -8.15 -7.67 -11.66
N GLU A 286 -9.31 -7.62 -11.01
CA GLU A 286 -10.60 -7.97 -11.62
C GLU A 286 -10.96 -7.06 -12.80
N ALA A 287 -10.66 -5.75 -12.71
CA ALA A 287 -10.89 -4.80 -13.79
C ALA A 287 -9.93 -5.00 -14.97
N VAL A 288 -8.67 -5.41 -14.74
CA VAL A 288 -7.75 -5.82 -15.83
C VAL A 288 -8.30 -7.04 -16.55
N MET A 289 -8.71 -8.08 -15.81
CA MET A 289 -9.26 -9.29 -16.42
C MET A 289 -10.58 -9.01 -17.15
N GLY A 290 -11.39 -8.11 -16.61
CA GLY A 290 -12.66 -7.70 -17.19
C GLY A 290 -12.58 -6.62 -18.27
N ARG A 291 -11.38 -6.13 -18.60
CA ARG A 291 -11.15 -4.97 -19.48
C ARG A 291 -12.01 -3.74 -19.14
N ASP A 292 -12.28 -3.53 -17.86
CA ASP A 292 -13.03 -2.38 -17.37
C ASP A 292 -12.09 -1.20 -17.14
N PHE A 293 -11.81 -0.46 -18.21
CA PHE A 293 -10.87 0.66 -18.18
C PHE A 293 -11.37 1.83 -17.34
N SER A 294 -12.69 2.04 -17.22
CA SER A 294 -13.27 3.06 -16.34
C SER A 294 -12.86 2.81 -14.88
N VAL A 295 -12.97 1.56 -14.43
CA VAL A 295 -12.58 1.17 -13.06
C VAL A 295 -11.07 1.29 -12.88
N LEU A 296 -10.26 0.81 -13.84
CA LEU A 296 -8.79 0.91 -13.75
C LEU A 296 -8.31 2.35 -13.67
N LEU A 297 -8.83 3.24 -14.53
CA LEU A 297 -8.48 4.65 -14.52
C LEU A 297 -8.84 5.31 -13.19
N GLY A 298 -10.02 5.00 -12.64
CA GLY A 298 -10.43 5.46 -11.32
C GLY A 298 -9.49 5.00 -10.20
N ILE A 299 -9.11 3.71 -10.20
CA ILE A 299 -8.21 3.15 -9.17
C ILE A 299 -6.81 3.73 -9.31
N LEU A 300 -6.27 3.84 -10.52
CA LEU A 300 -4.95 4.40 -10.76
C LEU A 300 -4.88 5.88 -10.37
N LEU A 301 -5.92 6.65 -10.70
CA LEU A 301 -6.03 8.05 -10.29
C LEU A 301 -6.08 8.16 -8.76
N LEU A 302 -6.96 7.41 -8.10
CA LEU A 302 -7.07 7.45 -6.65
C LEU A 302 -5.77 7.00 -5.97
N SER A 303 -5.15 5.91 -6.44
CA SER A 303 -3.87 5.42 -5.91
C SER A 303 -2.79 6.48 -6.02
N SER A 304 -2.73 7.18 -7.15
CA SER A 304 -1.79 8.29 -7.36
C SER A 304 -2.05 9.45 -6.40
N LEU A 305 -3.31 9.81 -6.19
CA LEU A 305 -3.70 10.84 -5.22
C LEU A 305 -3.34 10.42 -3.79
N LEU A 306 -3.56 9.17 -3.41
CA LEU A 306 -3.19 8.64 -2.10
C LEU A 306 -1.68 8.70 -1.87
N VAL A 307 -0.88 8.36 -2.88
CA VAL A 307 0.59 8.47 -2.83
C VAL A 307 1.02 9.93 -2.66
N ILE A 308 0.43 10.86 -3.42
CA ILE A 308 0.72 12.29 -3.32
C ILE A 308 0.36 12.81 -1.93
N ILE A 309 -0.81 12.44 -1.39
CA ILE A 309 -1.25 12.83 -0.05
C ILE A 309 -0.33 12.25 1.03
N ALA A 310 0.05 10.98 0.91
CA ALA A 310 0.97 10.34 1.84
C ALA A 310 2.33 11.04 1.84
N ASN A 311 2.92 11.30 0.65
CA ASN A 311 4.18 12.03 0.54
C ASN A 311 4.07 13.45 1.09
N ALA A 312 2.98 14.16 0.82
CA ALA A 312 2.73 15.48 1.39
C ALA A 312 2.68 15.44 2.92
N ALA A 313 2.02 14.44 3.51
CA ALA A 313 1.97 14.26 4.95
C ALA A 313 3.36 14.01 5.55
N VAL A 314 4.20 13.24 4.86
CA VAL A 314 5.59 12.97 5.25
C VAL A 314 6.45 14.22 5.19
N ASP A 315 6.35 14.99 4.11
CA ASP A 315 7.04 16.28 3.96
C ASP A 315 6.65 17.27 5.07
N LEU A 316 5.36 17.28 5.47
CA LEU A 316 4.88 18.09 6.58
C LEU A 316 5.45 17.63 7.92
N VAL A 317 5.49 16.33 8.18
CA VAL A 317 6.12 15.75 9.37
C VAL A 317 7.61 16.12 9.41
N HIS A 318 8.32 16.06 8.28
CA HIS A 318 9.71 16.48 8.18
C HIS A 318 9.92 17.97 8.43
N ALA A 319 9.09 18.82 7.82
CA ALA A 319 9.16 20.27 8.04
C ALA A 319 8.88 20.66 9.50
N TRP A 320 8.12 19.83 10.23
CA TRP A 320 7.87 20.00 11.66
C TRP A 320 9.02 19.47 12.53
N LEU A 321 9.54 18.27 12.24
CA LEU A 321 10.60 17.62 13.02
C LEU A 321 11.97 18.27 12.83
N ASP A 322 12.30 18.76 11.62
CA ASP A 322 13.59 19.37 11.32
C ASP A 322 13.43 20.81 10.81
N PRO A 323 13.73 21.83 11.63
CA PRO A 323 13.65 23.23 11.23
C PRO A 323 14.63 23.64 10.12
N ARG A 324 15.59 22.78 9.75
CA ARG A 324 16.62 23.03 8.71
C ARG A 324 16.16 22.72 7.29
N ILE A 325 15.10 21.93 7.11
CA ILE A 325 14.59 21.49 5.79
C ILE A 325 13.87 22.62 5.04
N GLY A 326 13.54 23.74 5.69
CA GLY A 326 12.81 24.87 5.11
C GLY A 326 13.61 25.84 4.22
N ALA A 327 14.86 25.54 3.85
CA ALA A 327 15.77 26.48 3.18
C ALA A 327 16.20 26.10 1.74
N ARG A 328 15.42 25.30 1.00
CA ARG A 328 15.61 25.09 -0.46
C ARG A 328 14.33 25.26 -1.26
#